data_AF-X1GQL4-F1
#
_entry.id   AF-X1GQL4-F1
#
_cell.length_a   1.000
_cell.length_b   1.000
_cell.length_c   1.000
_cell.angle_alpha   90.00
_cell.angle_beta   90.00
_cell.angle_gamma   90.00
#
_symmetry.space_group_name_H-M   'P 1'
#
loop_
_entity.id
_entity.type
_entity.pdbx_description
1 polymer ?
#
loop_
_entity_poly.entity_id
_entity_poly.type
_entity_poly.pdbx_seq_one_letter_code
_entity_poly.pdbx_strand_id
1 'polypeptide(L)'
;RTPLHKCEPASAIIENPDRCYYHSGCNYRYWDITLGDASPFNTNRIREYKKCPFKGGINQLWRNQLLATGLESSASPKWPYKKVYFSVVYHPRNNSLKPSISEYQKLIGFSDRFFAFSSDKLINQAKETKEPELSKWLHWYQELYYF
;
A
#
# COMPACT_ATOMS: atom_id res chain seq x y z
N ARG A 1 -8.42 17.12 -16.22
CA ARG A 1 -7.03 17.27 -15.76
C ARG A 1 -6.51 18.59 -16.29
N THR A 2 -6.02 19.48 -15.44
CA THR A 2 -5.39 20.72 -15.90
C THR A 2 -4.02 20.42 -16.54
N PRO A 3 -3.51 21.27 -17.43
CA PRO A 3 -2.18 21.10 -18.06
C PRO A 3 -1.03 20.93 -17.06
N LEU A 4 -1.22 21.43 -15.83
CA LEU A 4 -0.27 21.40 -14.73
C LEU A 4 -0.05 20.00 -14.14
N HIS A 5 -1.12 19.19 -14.00
CA HIS A 5 -1.08 17.90 -13.30
C HIS A 5 -1.05 16.71 -14.28
N LYS A 6 0.01 16.61 -15.09
CA LYS A 6 0.19 15.48 -16.00
C LYS A 6 0.28 14.14 -15.24
N CYS A 7 0.80 14.17 -14.01
CA CYS A 7 0.96 12.98 -13.16
C CYS A 7 1.66 11.83 -13.91
N GLU A 8 2.75 12.13 -14.62
CA GLU A 8 3.70 11.18 -15.23
C GLU A 8 4.85 11.94 -15.91
N PRO A 9 6.03 11.29 -16.10
CA PRO A 9 6.47 10.04 -15.45
C PRO A 9 6.79 10.27 -13.96
N ALA A 10 7.02 9.20 -13.18
CA ALA A 10 7.36 9.36 -11.76
C ALA A 10 8.69 10.11 -11.56
N SER A 11 9.68 9.92 -12.44
CA SER A 11 10.94 10.66 -12.43
C SER A 11 10.74 12.19 -12.43
N ALA A 12 9.86 12.67 -13.30
CA ALA A 12 9.51 14.09 -13.39
C ALA A 12 8.79 14.61 -12.15
N ILE A 13 8.04 13.75 -11.45
CA ILE A 13 7.34 14.12 -10.21
C ILE A 13 8.32 14.15 -9.03
N ILE A 14 9.31 13.25 -8.99
CA ILE A 14 10.37 13.30 -7.98
C ILE A 14 11.11 14.65 -8.05
N GLU A 15 11.40 15.13 -9.27
CA GLU A 15 12.07 16.42 -9.48
C GLU A 15 11.17 17.62 -9.16
N ASN A 16 9.86 17.47 -9.33
CA ASN A 16 8.88 18.49 -8.99
C ASN A 16 7.53 17.85 -8.58
N PRO A 17 7.30 17.68 -7.26
CA PRO A 17 6.08 17.04 -6.74
C PRO A 17 4.78 17.74 -7.16
N ASP A 18 4.81 19.04 -7.48
CA ASP A 18 3.62 19.80 -7.90
C ASP A 18 3.06 19.36 -9.25
N ARG A 19 3.80 18.54 -10.00
CA ARG A 19 3.28 17.85 -11.19
C ARG A 19 2.26 16.76 -10.85
N CYS A 20 2.16 16.37 -9.58
CA CYS A 20 1.20 15.41 -9.07
C CYS A 20 0.02 16.11 -8.40
N TYR A 21 -1.19 15.85 -8.88
CA TYR A 21 -2.43 16.39 -8.29
C TYR A 21 -2.57 16.08 -6.79
N TYR A 22 -2.12 14.91 -6.33
CA TYR A 22 -2.19 14.56 -4.91
C TYR A 22 -1.26 15.40 -4.02
N HIS A 23 -0.21 16.01 -4.59
CA HIS A 23 0.63 16.97 -3.89
C HIS A 23 0.04 18.37 -3.98
N SER A 24 0.08 19.02 -5.14
CA SER A 24 -0.26 20.44 -5.30
C SER A 24 -1.76 20.72 -5.28
N GLY A 25 -2.59 19.76 -5.69
CA GLY A 25 -4.05 19.90 -5.71
C GLY A 25 -4.73 19.48 -4.39
N CYS A 26 -4.19 18.46 -3.72
CA CYS A 26 -4.77 17.91 -2.49
C CYS A 26 -3.97 18.23 -1.21
N ASN A 27 -2.75 18.75 -1.33
CA ASN A 27 -1.83 19.00 -0.22
C ASN A 27 -1.54 17.76 0.63
N TYR A 28 -1.52 16.56 0.02
CA TYR A 28 -1.14 15.35 0.74
C TYR A 28 0.37 15.18 0.78
N ARG A 29 0.85 14.71 1.94
CA ARG A 29 2.27 14.41 2.21
C ARG A 29 2.78 13.13 1.55
N TYR A 30 2.10 12.63 0.52
CA TYR A 30 2.39 11.31 -0.03
C TYR A 30 3.80 11.22 -0.64
N TRP A 31 4.25 12.27 -1.33
CA TRP A 31 5.61 12.31 -1.89
C TRP A 31 6.67 12.52 -0.80
N ASP A 32 6.40 13.34 0.22
CA ASP A 32 7.30 13.48 1.38
C ASP A 32 7.56 12.13 2.06
N ILE A 33 6.49 11.35 2.31
CA ILE A 33 6.61 10.03 2.94
C ILE A 33 7.27 9.04 1.97
N THR A 34 6.97 9.12 0.67
CA THR A 34 7.58 8.26 -0.35
C THR A 34 9.10 8.47 -0.43
N LEU A 35 9.58 9.70 -0.25
CA LEU A 35 10.99 10.09 -0.43
C LEU A 35 11.76 10.21 0.89
N GLY A 36 11.10 10.08 2.05
CA GLY A 36 11.75 10.17 3.36
C GLY A 36 12.54 8.91 3.74
N ASP A 37 13.42 9.04 4.74
CA ASP A 37 14.39 7.99 5.12
C ASP A 37 13.74 6.68 5.60
N ALA A 38 12.58 6.77 6.24
CA ALA A 38 11.81 5.61 6.72
C ALA A 38 11.00 4.92 5.61
N SER A 39 11.07 5.43 4.38
CA SER A 39 10.29 4.93 3.26
C SER A 39 10.72 3.52 2.84
N PRO A 40 9.79 2.57 2.66
CA PRO A 40 10.10 1.28 2.04
C PRO A 40 10.32 1.40 0.52
N PHE A 41 10.13 2.60 -0.07
CA PHE A 41 10.21 2.81 -1.50
C PHE A 41 11.63 3.18 -1.92
N ASN A 42 12.19 2.40 -2.86
CA ASN A 42 13.48 2.71 -3.45
C ASN A 42 13.33 3.79 -4.54
N THR A 43 13.89 4.98 -4.31
CA THR A 43 13.78 6.13 -5.23
C THR A 43 14.29 5.83 -6.65
N ASN A 44 15.32 5.02 -6.82
CA ASN A 44 15.82 4.66 -8.16
C ASN A 44 14.78 3.81 -8.91
N ARG A 45 14.15 2.85 -8.24
CA ARG A 45 13.07 2.04 -8.83
C ARG A 45 11.85 2.89 -9.18
N ILE A 46 11.52 3.88 -8.34
CA ILE A 46 10.46 4.84 -8.64
C ILE A 46 10.82 5.68 -9.87
N ARG A 47 12.08 6.14 -9.99
CA ARG A 47 12.53 6.93 -11.14
C ARG A 47 12.42 6.16 -12.46
N GLU A 48 12.67 4.85 -12.43
CA GLU A 48 12.48 3.95 -13.58
C GLU A 48 11.00 3.64 -13.87
N TYR A 49 10.11 3.85 -12.89
CA TYR A 49 8.69 3.64 -13.04
C TYR A 49 8.06 4.72 -13.93
N LYS A 50 7.64 4.31 -15.13
CA LYS A 50 7.22 5.22 -16.21
C LYS A 50 5.88 5.94 -15.97
N LYS A 51 5.15 5.59 -14.90
CA LYS A 51 3.81 6.12 -14.58
C LYS A 51 3.83 6.78 -13.20
N CYS A 52 2.85 7.63 -12.89
CA CYS A 52 2.64 8.04 -11.50
C CYS A 52 2.03 6.88 -10.69
N PRO A 53 2.58 6.54 -9.51
CA PRO A 53 2.05 5.46 -8.68
C PRO A 53 0.64 5.73 -8.14
N PHE A 54 0.23 7.00 -8.12
CA PHE A 54 -1.11 7.41 -7.70
C PHE A 54 -2.18 7.32 -8.80
N LYS A 55 -1.88 6.68 -9.94
CA LYS A 55 -2.83 6.39 -11.03
C LYS A 55 -3.07 4.88 -11.13
N GLY A 56 -4.32 4.50 -11.44
CA GLY A 56 -4.68 3.09 -11.69
C GLY A 56 -4.67 2.20 -10.45
N GLY A 57 -4.51 0.89 -10.66
CA GLY A 57 -4.61 -0.12 -9.60
C GLY A 57 -3.54 -0.02 -8.51
N ILE A 58 -2.34 0.48 -8.85
CA ILE A 58 -1.23 0.65 -7.89
C ILE A 58 -1.51 1.74 -6.85
N ASN A 59 -2.41 2.69 -7.14
CA ASN A 59 -2.72 3.80 -6.23
C ASN A 59 -3.15 3.32 -4.85
N GLN A 60 -4.01 2.29 -4.78
CA GLN A 60 -4.48 1.76 -3.51
C GLN A 60 -3.35 1.10 -2.70
N LEU A 61 -2.51 0.31 -3.37
CA LEU A 61 -1.36 -0.35 -2.74
C LEU A 61 -0.37 0.69 -2.22
N TRP A 62 -0.06 1.70 -3.04
CA TRP A 62 0.85 2.78 -2.70
C TRP A 62 0.37 3.57 -1.47
N ARG A 63 -0.87 4.05 -1.49
CA ARG A 63 -1.44 4.86 -0.41
C ARG A 63 -1.52 4.11 0.91
N ASN A 64 -1.86 2.82 0.89
CA ASN A 64 -1.95 2.01 2.10
C ASN A 64 -0.58 1.73 2.71
N GLN A 65 0.46 1.52 1.89
CA GLN A 65 1.83 1.41 2.40
C GLN A 65 2.35 2.73 2.96
N LEU A 66 2.00 3.87 2.35
CA LEU A 66 2.32 5.19 2.91
C LEU A 66 1.62 5.42 4.25
N LEU A 67 0.37 4.97 4.40
CA LEU A 67 -0.33 5.01 5.69
C LEU A 67 0.41 4.15 6.73
N ALA A 68 0.80 2.93 6.38
CA ALA A 68 1.58 2.07 7.29
C ALA A 68 2.89 2.75 7.73
N THR A 69 3.62 3.33 6.78
CA THR A 69 4.87 4.08 7.03
C THR A 69 4.62 5.28 7.94
N GLY A 70 3.58 6.07 7.67
CA GLY A 70 3.24 7.25 8.46
C GLY A 70 2.74 6.93 9.88
N LEU A 71 2.08 5.79 10.08
CA LEU A 71 1.71 5.29 11.40
C LEU A 71 2.94 4.83 12.18
N GLU A 72 3.87 4.11 11.55
CA GLU A 72 5.11 3.64 12.18
C GLU A 72 6.02 4.81 12.57
N SER A 73 6.10 5.84 11.74
CA SER A 73 6.91 7.05 12.00
C SER A 73 6.21 8.06 12.90
N SER A 74 5.01 7.78 13.42
CA SER A 74 4.24 8.75 14.19
C SER A 74 4.83 8.94 15.58
N ALA A 75 5.13 10.19 15.95
CA ALA A 75 5.46 10.55 17.33
C ALA A 75 4.20 10.72 18.22
N SER A 76 3.00 10.57 17.64
CA SER A 76 1.75 10.77 18.36
C SER A 76 1.50 9.60 19.33
N PRO A 77 1.20 9.86 20.61
CA PRO A 77 0.81 8.80 21.54
C PRO A 77 -0.49 8.10 21.13
N LYS A 78 -1.29 8.70 20.23
CA LYS A 78 -2.49 8.05 19.66
C LYS A 78 -2.15 6.88 18.74
N TRP A 79 -0.94 6.87 18.17
CA TRP A 79 -0.48 5.85 17.22
C TRP A 79 0.86 5.27 17.67
N PRO A 80 0.90 4.54 18.81
CA PRO A 80 2.15 4.12 19.46
C PRO A 80 2.79 2.89 18.80
N TYR A 81 2.68 2.76 17.47
CA TYR A 81 3.09 1.56 16.75
C TYR A 81 4.57 1.62 16.37
N LYS A 82 5.37 0.71 16.92
CA LYS A 82 6.81 0.60 16.60
C LYS A 82 7.10 -0.14 15.30
N LYS A 83 6.22 -1.09 14.95
CA LYS A 83 6.29 -1.86 13.71
C LYS A 83 4.92 -1.93 13.07
N VAL A 84 4.83 -1.50 11.82
CA VAL A 84 3.59 -1.56 11.04
C VAL A 84 3.83 -2.35 9.76
N TYR A 85 2.85 -3.18 9.41
CA TYR A 85 2.87 -4.01 8.23
C TYR A 85 1.63 -3.70 7.39
N PHE A 86 1.78 -3.67 6.08
CA PHE A 86 0.66 -3.59 5.15
C PHE A 86 0.44 -4.95 4.52
N SER A 87 -0.77 -5.48 4.63
CA SER A 87 -1.16 -6.75 4.00
C SER A 87 -2.34 -6.56 3.06
N VAL A 88 -2.30 -7.25 1.92
CA VAL A 88 -3.41 -7.37 0.99
C VAL A 88 -3.98 -8.78 1.08
N VAL A 89 -5.26 -8.84 1.41
CA VAL A 89 -6.02 -10.09 1.38
C VAL A 89 -6.86 -10.12 0.11
N TYR A 90 -6.78 -11.20 -0.65
CA TYR A 90 -7.51 -11.33 -1.90
C TYR A 90 -8.28 -12.64 -1.99
N HIS A 91 -9.44 -12.60 -2.66
CA HIS A 91 -10.20 -13.80 -2.90
C HIS A 91 -9.38 -14.81 -3.72
N PRO A 92 -9.34 -16.12 -3.39
CA PRO A 92 -8.50 -17.11 -4.08
C PRO A 92 -8.72 -17.17 -5.60
N ARG A 93 -9.94 -16.86 -6.06
CA ARG A 93 -10.31 -16.83 -7.48
C ARG A 93 -10.03 -15.50 -8.18
N ASN A 94 -9.57 -14.48 -7.47
CA ASN A 94 -9.23 -13.19 -8.04
C ASN A 94 -7.83 -13.23 -8.68
N ASN A 95 -7.77 -13.68 -9.93
CA ASN A 95 -6.54 -13.71 -10.70
C ASN A 95 -6.13 -12.35 -11.28
N SER A 96 -7.06 -11.41 -11.42
CA SER A 96 -6.79 -10.10 -12.03
C SER A 96 -5.94 -9.19 -11.14
N LEU A 97 -5.92 -9.43 -9.82
CA LEU A 97 -5.11 -8.65 -8.87
C LEU A 97 -3.63 -9.08 -8.85
N LYS A 98 -3.32 -10.33 -9.21
CA LYS A 98 -1.97 -10.91 -9.12
C LYS A 98 -0.90 -10.10 -9.86
N PRO A 99 -1.14 -9.61 -11.11
CA PRO A 99 -0.17 -8.79 -11.81
C PRO A 99 0.16 -7.49 -11.06
N SER A 100 -0.86 -6.78 -10.55
CA SER A 100 -0.68 -5.53 -9.80
C SER A 100 0.09 -5.75 -8.49
N ILE A 101 -0.19 -6.84 -7.77
CA ILE A 101 0.56 -7.21 -6.55
C ILE A 101 2.03 -7.49 -6.90
N SER A 102 2.29 -8.28 -7.95
CA SER A 102 3.66 -8.63 -8.36
C SER A 102 4.43 -7.40 -8.84
N GLU A 103 3.80 -6.53 -9.63
CA GLU A 103 4.38 -5.25 -10.05
C GLU A 103 4.73 -4.38 -8.84
N TYR A 104 3.81 -4.28 -7.88
CA TYR A 104 4.02 -3.51 -6.66
C TYR A 104 5.14 -4.07 -5.78
N GLN A 105 5.20 -5.39 -5.57
CA GLN A 105 6.27 -6.06 -4.85
C GLN A 105 7.65 -5.77 -5.46
N LYS A 106 7.77 -5.80 -6.79
CA LYS A 106 9.02 -5.45 -7.47
C LYS A 106 9.41 -3.99 -7.23
N LEU A 107 8.42 -3.09 -7.25
CA LEU A 107 8.62 -1.65 -7.07
C LEU A 107 9.12 -1.29 -5.67
N ILE A 108 8.61 -1.95 -4.62
CA ILE A 108 9.08 -1.81 -3.23
C ILE A 108 10.27 -2.74 -2.90
N GLY A 109 10.80 -3.44 -3.90
CA GLY A 109 11.91 -4.37 -3.75
C GLY A 109 11.72 -5.52 -2.79
N PHE A 110 10.52 -6.11 -2.82
CA PHE A 110 10.15 -7.25 -2.00
C PHE A 110 10.37 -6.98 -0.51
N SER A 111 10.05 -5.75 -0.07
CA SER A 111 10.08 -5.35 1.33
C SER A 111 9.37 -6.37 2.22
N ASP A 112 9.98 -6.69 3.35
CA ASP A 112 9.42 -7.49 4.44
C ASP A 112 8.27 -6.80 5.18
N ARG A 113 7.91 -5.57 4.78
CA ARG A 113 6.80 -4.78 5.33
C ARG A 113 5.51 -4.88 4.54
N PHE A 114 5.53 -5.62 3.42
CA PHE A 114 4.37 -5.87 2.59
C PHE A 114 4.10 -7.37 2.43
N PHE A 115 2.87 -7.78 2.72
CA PHE A 115 2.42 -9.15 2.48
C PHE A 115 1.19 -9.18 1.59
N ALA A 116 1.06 -10.26 0.84
CA ALA A 116 -0.15 -10.55 0.09
C ALA A 116 -0.47 -12.04 0.20
N PHE A 117 -1.69 -12.34 0.59
CA PHE A 117 -2.15 -13.72 0.75
C PHE A 117 -3.64 -13.82 0.46
N SER A 118 -4.07 -15.03 0.16
CA SER A 118 -5.46 -15.31 -0.17
C SER A 118 -6.33 -15.43 1.08
N SER A 119 -7.63 -15.17 0.95
CA SER A 119 -8.58 -15.22 2.06
C SER A 119 -8.63 -16.59 2.74
N ASP A 120 -8.47 -17.69 1.99
CA ASP A 120 -8.39 -19.06 2.53
C ASP A 120 -7.18 -19.21 3.48
N LYS A 121 -6.01 -18.70 3.09
CA LYS A 121 -4.82 -18.71 3.95
C LYS A 121 -5.04 -17.92 5.24
N LEU A 122 -5.65 -16.74 5.15
CA LEU A 122 -5.96 -15.93 6.33
C LEU A 122 -6.95 -16.64 7.26
N ILE A 123 -8.05 -17.17 6.71
CA ILE A 123 -9.09 -17.86 7.47
C ILE A 123 -8.53 -19.10 8.15
N ASN A 124 -7.77 -19.92 7.42
CA ASN A 124 -7.16 -21.13 7.98
C ASN A 124 -6.19 -20.78 9.10
N GLN A 125 -5.34 -19.76 8.90
CA GLN A 125 -4.40 -19.34 9.94
C GLN A 125 -5.12 -18.81 11.18
N ALA A 126 -6.17 -18.01 11.03
CA ALA A 126 -6.94 -17.47 12.16
C ALA A 126 -7.76 -18.54 12.89
N LYS A 127 -8.15 -19.65 12.23
CA LYS A 127 -8.76 -20.81 12.90
C LYS A 127 -7.72 -21.57 13.75
N GLU A 128 -6.50 -21.70 13.24
CA GLU A 128 -5.42 -22.43 13.92
C GLU A 128 -4.92 -21.74 15.20
N THR A 129 -5.03 -20.42 15.31
CA THR A 129 -4.63 -19.71 16.53
C THR A 129 -5.50 -20.04 17.74
N LYS A 130 -6.72 -20.58 17.54
CA LYS A 130 -7.69 -20.92 18.59
C LYS A 130 -8.03 -19.74 19.53
N GLU A 131 -7.89 -18.51 19.02
CA GLU A 131 -8.21 -17.29 19.77
C GLU A 131 -9.73 -17.04 19.78
N PRO A 132 -10.39 -17.02 20.96
CA PRO A 132 -11.84 -16.87 21.05
C PRO A 132 -12.36 -15.59 20.39
N GLU A 133 -11.64 -14.48 20.54
CA GLU A 133 -12.01 -13.18 19.95
C GLU A 133 -11.98 -13.20 18.43
N LEU A 134 -11.13 -14.02 17.82
CA LEU A 134 -11.08 -14.16 16.36
C LEU A 134 -12.24 -14.99 15.82
N SER A 135 -12.95 -15.77 16.64
CA SER A 135 -14.05 -16.62 16.17
C SER A 135 -15.22 -15.80 15.62
N LYS A 136 -15.58 -14.70 16.29
CA LYS A 136 -16.63 -13.79 15.81
C LYS A 136 -16.19 -13.05 14.53
N TRP A 137 -14.95 -12.57 14.52
CA TRP A 137 -14.38 -11.90 13.36
C TRP A 137 -14.30 -12.84 12.14
N LEU A 138 -13.90 -14.10 12.34
CA LEU A 138 -13.83 -15.13 11.30
C LEU A 138 -15.19 -15.35 10.65
N HIS A 139 -16.23 -15.52 11.47
CA HIS A 139 -17.59 -15.71 10.95
C HIS A 139 -18.03 -14.53 10.08
N TRP A 140 -17.91 -13.31 10.61
CA TRP A 140 -18.20 -12.08 9.86
C TRP A 140 -17.38 -11.94 8.57
N TYR A 141 -16.07 -12.21 8.63
CA TYR A 141 -15.17 -12.07 7.48
C TYR A 141 -15.53 -13.07 6.38
N GLN A 142 -15.86 -14.31 6.77
CA GLN A 142 -16.29 -15.34 5.83
C GLN A 142 -17.61 -14.97 5.15
N GLU A 143 -18.59 -14.44 5.91
CA GLU A 143 -19.86 -14.00 5.35
C GLU A 143 -19.73 -12.83 4.37
N LEU A 144 -18.77 -11.94 4.59
CA LEU A 144 -18.63 -10.75 3.75
C LEU A 144 -17.74 -10.97 2.53
N TYR A 145 -16.68 -11.78 2.66
CA TYR A 145 -15.58 -11.81 1.69
C TYR A 145 -15.22 -13.19 1.13
N TYR A 146 -15.85 -14.28 1.60
CA TYR A 146 -15.45 -15.64 1.27
C TYR A 146 -16.48 -16.43 0.43
N PHE A 147 -17.54 -15.78 -0.07
CA PHE A 147 -18.50 -16.36 -1.00
C PHE A 147 -18.06 -16.22 -2.47
#